data_AF-A0A559IZL1-F1
#
_entry.id   AF-A0A559IZL1-F1
#
_cell.length_a   1.000
_cell.length_b   1.000
_cell.length_c   1.000
_cell.angle_alpha   90.00
_cell.angle_beta   90.00
_cell.angle_gamma   90.00
#
_symmetry.space_group_name_H-M   'P 1'
#
loop_
_entity.id
_entity.type
_entity.pdbx_description
1 polymer ?
#
loop_
_entity_poly.entity_id
_entity_poly.type
_entity_poly.pdbx_seq_one_letter_code
_entity_poly.pdbx_strand_id
1 'polypeptide(L)'
;MEVWIGLIGALIGGVATYLGARYQAKNQFKILELQENSKISEEKEKANDIIKVFLENEIVLNSNKLMYLKEYLIVGYDAFHASGDIITLQNDLQINEYNSAKYDLLKVNTLSSIMTIELYQSFLLVMRYEGGLLSELSRDEFNFLKSKVKDWEKAIENSYKTSYLVQRFKEVEERNKKQT
;
A
#
# COMPACT_ATOMS: atom_id res chain seq x y z
N MET A 1 -73.48 2.27 -25.89
CA MET A 1 -72.89 2.50 -24.55
C MET A 1 -71.53 1.82 -24.36
N GLU A 2 -71.16 0.82 -25.17
CA GLU A 2 -69.96 -0.01 -24.98
C GLU A 2 -68.61 0.65 -25.34
N VAL A 3 -68.59 1.61 -26.27
CA VAL A 3 -67.36 2.28 -26.74
C VAL A 3 -66.69 3.13 -25.66
N TRP A 4 -67.47 3.72 -24.75
CA TRP A 4 -66.97 4.57 -23.67
C TRP A 4 -66.27 3.77 -22.56
N ILE A 5 -66.69 2.52 -22.33
CA ILE A 5 -66.08 1.63 -21.34
C ILE A 5 -64.69 1.17 -21.83
N GLY A 6 -64.57 0.87 -23.13
CA GLY A 6 -63.28 0.54 -23.75
C GLY A 6 -62.27 1.69 -23.74
N LEU A 7 -62.74 2.94 -23.91
CA LEU A 7 -61.89 4.13 -23.91
C LEU A 7 -61.37 4.48 -22.50
N ILE A 8 -62.20 4.29 -21.47
CA ILE A 8 -61.80 4.44 -20.06
C ILE A 8 -60.83 3.35 -19.64
N GLY A 9 -61.06 2.09 -20.07
CA GLY A 9 -60.12 0.99 -19.83
C GLY A 9 -58.74 1.22 -20.47
N ALA A 10 -58.71 1.76 -21.69
CA ALA A 10 -57.47 2.12 -22.37
C ALA A 10 -56.72 3.28 -21.71
N LEU A 11 -57.44 4.29 -21.20
CA LEU A 11 -56.86 5.41 -20.43
C LEU A 11 -56.25 4.94 -19.11
N ILE A 12 -56.97 4.11 -18.35
CA ILE A 12 -56.48 3.56 -17.08
C ILE A 12 -55.29 2.62 -17.32
N GLY A 13 -55.37 1.77 -18.35
CA GLY A 13 -54.27 0.91 -18.77
C GLY A 13 -53.01 1.70 -19.15
N GLY A 14 -53.16 2.75 -19.97
CA GLY A 14 -52.05 3.61 -20.39
C GLY A 14 -51.37 4.32 -19.21
N VAL A 15 -52.14 4.83 -18.24
CA VAL A 15 -51.61 5.47 -17.03
C VAL A 15 -50.89 4.45 -16.14
N ALA A 16 -51.46 3.26 -15.95
CA ALA A 16 -50.83 2.19 -15.17
C ALA A 16 -49.53 1.69 -15.81
N THR A 17 -49.50 1.52 -17.14
CA THR A 17 -48.30 1.14 -17.89
C THR A 17 -47.23 2.22 -17.82
N TYR A 18 -47.59 3.50 -17.93
CA TYR A 18 -46.64 4.61 -17.80
C TYR A 18 -46.01 4.69 -16.41
N LEU A 19 -46.82 4.54 -15.35
CA LEU A 19 -46.33 4.51 -13.97
C LEU A 19 -45.44 3.29 -13.69
N GLY A 20 -45.84 2.11 -14.19
CA GLY A 20 -45.05 0.88 -14.09
C GLY A 20 -43.70 0.99 -14.80
N ALA A 21 -43.68 1.52 -16.02
CA ALA A 21 -42.47 1.76 -16.79
C ALA A 21 -41.54 2.77 -16.10
N ARG A 22 -42.10 3.85 -15.54
CA ARG A 22 -41.32 4.86 -14.80
C ARG A 22 -40.70 4.28 -13.52
N TYR A 23 -41.41 3.40 -12.82
CA TYR A 23 -40.89 2.73 -11.62
C TYR A 23 -39.80 1.71 -11.94
N GLN A 24 -39.98 0.91 -12.99
CA GLN A 24 -38.95 -0.02 -13.47
C GLN A 24 -37.69 0.70 -13.97
N ALA A 25 -37.84 1.79 -14.73
CA ALA A 25 -36.71 2.59 -15.20
C ALA A 25 -35.91 3.15 -14.01
N LYS A 26 -36.58 3.69 -12.98
CA LYS A 26 -35.93 4.21 -11.77
C LYS A 26 -35.15 3.13 -11.01
N ASN A 27 -35.68 1.92 -10.93
CA ASN A 27 -34.98 0.79 -10.31
C ASN A 27 -33.80 0.29 -11.16
N GLN A 28 -33.93 0.25 -12.48
CA GLN A 28 -32.82 -0.08 -13.38
C GLN A 28 -31.66 0.91 -13.24
N PHE A 29 -31.95 2.23 -13.21
CA PHE A 29 -30.92 3.25 -12.98
C PHE A 29 -30.20 3.05 -11.64
N LYS A 30 -30.95 2.77 -10.56
CA LYS A 30 -30.36 2.54 -9.24
C LYS A 30 -29.49 1.28 -9.18
N ILE A 31 -29.88 0.22 -9.88
CA ILE A 31 -29.09 -1.03 -9.99
C ILE A 31 -27.81 -0.80 -10.80
N LEU A 32 -27.90 -0.04 -11.91
CA LEU A 32 -26.73 0.33 -12.72
C LEU A 32 -25.74 1.17 -11.92
N GLU A 33 -26.22 2.16 -11.16
CA GLU A 33 -25.40 3.01 -10.30
C GLU A 33 -24.72 2.21 -9.18
N LEU A 34 -25.41 1.23 -8.58
CA LEU A 34 -24.83 0.31 -7.60
C LEU A 34 -23.76 -0.61 -8.21
N GLN A 35 -23.99 -1.11 -9.43
CA GLN A 35 -23.02 -1.94 -10.15
C GLN A 35 -21.80 -1.15 -10.62
N GLU A 36 -21.98 0.11 -11.00
CA GLU A 36 -20.90 1.00 -11.39
C GLU A 36 -20.06 1.38 -10.18
N ASN A 37 -20.69 1.73 -9.05
CA ASN A 37 -20.00 1.97 -7.78
C ASN A 37 -19.27 0.74 -7.27
N SER A 38 -19.83 -0.47 -7.40
CA SER A 38 -19.14 -1.71 -6.99
C SER A 38 -17.93 -1.99 -7.87
N LYS A 39 -18.04 -1.80 -9.19
CA LYS A 39 -16.89 -1.93 -10.11
C LYS A 39 -15.79 -0.92 -9.82
N ILE A 40 -16.15 0.35 -9.60
CA ILE A 40 -15.21 1.40 -9.23
C ILE A 40 -14.53 1.06 -7.89
N SER A 41 -15.26 0.48 -6.93
CA SER A 41 -14.69 0.05 -5.66
C SER A 41 -13.69 -1.10 -5.83
N GLU A 42 -14.05 -2.13 -6.61
CA GLU A 42 -13.15 -3.27 -6.91
C GLU A 42 -11.90 -2.83 -7.69
N GLU A 43 -12.03 -1.92 -8.65
CA GLU A 43 -10.90 -1.37 -9.40
C GLU A 43 -9.98 -0.54 -8.51
N LYS A 44 -10.54 0.24 -7.57
CA LYS A 44 -9.78 0.97 -6.55
C LYS A 44 -9.07 0.05 -5.58
N GLU A 45 -9.70 -1.04 -5.15
CA GLU A 45 -9.07 -2.04 -4.28
C GLU A 45 -7.89 -2.70 -4.98
N LYS A 46 -8.04 -3.12 -6.24
CA LYS A 46 -6.94 -3.68 -7.03
C LYS A 46 -5.80 -2.68 -7.24
N ALA A 47 -6.12 -1.41 -7.51
CA ALA A 47 -5.11 -0.37 -7.62
C ALA A 47 -4.37 -0.14 -6.29
N ASN A 48 -5.07 -0.17 -5.16
CA ASN A 48 -4.48 -0.07 -3.82
C ASN A 48 -3.56 -1.25 -3.51
N ASP A 49 -3.94 -2.47 -3.89
CA ASP A 49 -3.10 -3.65 -3.72
C ASP A 49 -1.81 -3.55 -4.56
N ILE A 50 -1.90 -3.04 -5.78
CA ILE A 50 -0.74 -2.81 -6.64
C ILE A 50 0.20 -1.75 -6.04
N ILE A 51 -0.35 -0.61 -5.60
CA ILE A 51 0.42 0.45 -4.93
C ILE A 51 1.12 -0.10 -3.68
N LYS A 52 0.42 -0.94 -2.91
CA LYS A 52 0.98 -1.58 -1.72
C LYS A 52 2.18 -2.46 -2.05
N VAL A 53 2.10 -3.27 -3.11
CA VAL A 53 3.23 -4.12 -3.54
C VAL A 53 4.44 -3.28 -3.94
N PHE A 54 4.25 -2.18 -4.68
CA PHE A 54 5.35 -1.31 -5.08
C PHE A 54 5.99 -0.62 -3.87
N LEU A 55 5.18 -0.11 -2.94
CA LEU A 55 5.67 0.47 -1.69
C LEU A 55 6.42 -0.56 -0.84
N GLU A 56 5.91 -1.79 -0.73
CA GLU A 56 6.57 -2.87 0.01
C GLU A 56 7.93 -3.23 -0.61
N ASN A 57 8.02 -3.31 -1.94
CA ASN A 57 9.28 -3.58 -2.63
C ASN A 57 10.31 -2.46 -2.39
N GLU A 58 9.91 -1.20 -2.52
CA GLU A 58 10.77 -0.03 -2.27
C GLU A 58 11.25 -0.02 -0.80
N ILE A 59 10.35 -0.30 0.15
CA ILE A 59 10.67 -0.45 1.58
C ILE A 59 11.71 -1.55 1.80
N VAL A 60 11.54 -2.72 1.19
CA VAL A 60 12.43 -3.87 1.37
C VAL A 60 13.82 -3.55 0.80
N LEU A 61 13.89 -2.93 -0.37
CA LEU A 61 15.14 -2.50 -0.98
C LEU A 61 15.90 -1.54 -0.07
N ASN A 62 15.24 -0.50 0.41
CA ASN A 62 15.85 0.48 1.31
C ASN A 62 16.24 -0.12 2.66
N SER A 63 15.38 -0.98 3.23
CA SER A 63 15.66 -1.66 4.50
C SER A 63 16.90 -2.53 4.41
N ASN A 64 17.08 -3.28 3.31
CA ASN A 64 18.29 -4.06 3.07
C ASN A 64 19.52 -3.15 3.00
N LYS A 65 19.44 -2.02 2.30
CA LYS A 65 20.54 -1.05 2.19
C LYS A 65 20.93 -0.43 3.51
N LEU A 66 19.97 -0.19 4.41
CA LEU A 66 20.25 0.39 5.73
C LEU A 66 20.64 -0.65 6.79
N MET A 67 20.59 -1.94 6.47
CA MET A 67 20.77 -2.96 7.49
C MET A 67 22.16 -3.03 8.09
N TYR A 68 23.19 -2.55 7.38
CA TYR A 68 24.53 -2.41 7.94
C TYR A 68 24.57 -1.44 9.13
N LEU A 69 23.67 -0.44 9.19
CA LEU A 69 23.63 0.52 10.30
C LEU A 69 23.24 -0.13 11.63
N LYS A 70 22.62 -1.31 11.61
CA LYS A 70 22.12 -2.02 12.79
C LYS A 70 23.20 -2.18 13.87
N GLU A 71 24.41 -2.59 13.49
CA GLU A 71 25.48 -2.87 14.45
C GLU A 71 25.91 -1.60 15.22
N TYR A 72 25.87 -0.44 14.56
CA TYR A 72 26.19 0.86 15.15
C TYR A 72 25.02 1.46 15.92
N LEU A 73 23.78 1.28 15.46
CA LEU A 73 22.59 1.83 16.14
C LEU A 73 22.29 1.10 17.45
N ILE A 74 22.57 -0.21 17.55
CA ILE A 74 22.26 -1.00 18.74
C ILE A 74 23.08 -0.56 19.95
N VAL A 75 24.37 -0.21 19.77
CA VAL A 75 25.24 0.23 20.87
C VAL A 75 24.78 1.53 21.52
N GLY A 76 23.98 2.34 20.81
CA GLY A 76 23.41 3.58 21.32
C GLY A 76 24.30 4.79 21.10
N TYR A 77 23.69 5.99 21.16
CA TYR A 77 24.30 7.25 20.73
C TYR A 77 25.64 7.55 21.41
N ASP A 78 25.67 7.50 22.75
CA ASP A 78 26.87 7.88 23.52
C ASP A 78 28.03 6.92 23.28
N ALA A 79 27.74 5.62 23.23
CA ALA A 79 28.75 4.59 22.99
C ALA A 79 29.32 4.68 21.57
N PHE A 80 28.45 4.92 20.57
CA PHE A 80 28.87 5.13 19.19
C PHE A 80 29.73 6.39 19.01
N HIS A 81 29.36 7.51 19.63
CA HIS A 81 30.18 8.72 19.56
C HIS A 81 31.53 8.57 20.27
N ALA A 82 31.58 7.76 21.34
CA ALA A 82 32.81 7.47 22.05
C ALA A 82 33.74 6.50 21.29
N SER A 83 33.21 5.62 20.44
CA SER A 83 34.04 4.68 19.66
C SER A 83 34.85 5.39 18.57
N GLY A 84 34.35 6.50 18.04
CA GLY A 84 34.99 7.24 16.96
C GLY A 84 34.87 6.54 15.60
N ASP A 85 33.95 5.60 15.46
CA ASP A 85 33.70 4.90 14.20
C ASP A 85 33.21 5.88 13.12
N ILE A 86 33.76 5.72 11.91
CA ILE A 86 33.42 6.57 10.75
C ILE A 86 32.50 5.79 9.82
N ILE A 87 31.19 6.06 9.94
CA ILE A 87 30.15 5.36 9.17
C ILE A 87 29.46 6.35 8.23
N THR A 88 29.68 6.18 6.93
CA THR A 88 29.05 7.01 5.90
C THR A 88 27.61 6.58 5.65
N LEU A 89 26.73 7.56 5.45
CA LEU A 89 25.35 7.35 5.05
C LEU A 89 25.23 7.33 3.52
N GLN A 90 24.69 6.22 2.99
CA GLN A 90 24.53 6.02 1.54
C GLN A 90 23.29 6.75 1.01
N ASN A 91 23.37 7.29 -0.22
CA ASN A 91 22.27 8.03 -0.88
C ASN A 91 21.61 7.29 -2.04
N ASP A 92 21.73 5.98 -2.13
CA ASP A 92 21.12 5.21 -3.20
C ASP A 92 19.72 4.68 -2.82
N LEU A 93 19.06 5.29 -1.83
CA LEU A 93 17.70 4.93 -1.42
C LEU A 93 16.65 5.38 -2.45
N GLN A 94 15.61 4.57 -2.63
CA GLN A 94 14.51 4.84 -3.56
C GLN A 94 13.28 5.38 -2.82
N ILE A 95 12.68 6.46 -3.30
CA ILE A 95 11.49 7.08 -2.68
C ILE A 95 10.42 7.45 -3.73
N ASN A 96 10.51 6.88 -4.93
CA ASN A 96 9.69 7.28 -6.07
C ASN A 96 8.25 6.78 -5.88
N GLU A 97 8.10 5.54 -5.40
CA GLU A 97 6.79 4.95 -5.14
C GLU A 97 6.12 5.68 -3.97
N TYR A 98 6.88 5.97 -2.92
CA TYR A 98 6.38 6.81 -1.82
C TYR A 98 5.94 8.20 -2.28
N ASN A 99 6.75 8.88 -3.09
CA ASN A 99 6.41 10.21 -3.58
C ASN A 99 5.10 10.22 -4.39
N SER A 100 4.85 9.13 -5.12
CA SER A 100 3.63 8.95 -5.90
C SER A 100 2.40 8.64 -5.02
N ALA A 101 2.58 7.91 -3.91
CA ALA A 101 1.49 7.44 -3.07
C ALA A 101 1.25 8.25 -1.77
N LYS A 102 2.17 9.13 -1.35
CA LYS A 102 2.14 9.78 -0.02
C LYS A 102 0.85 10.53 0.30
N TYR A 103 0.25 11.20 -0.69
CA TYR A 103 -0.99 11.95 -0.47
C TYR A 103 -2.19 11.03 -0.30
N ASP A 104 -2.19 9.85 -0.93
CA ASP A 104 -3.25 8.86 -0.78
C ASP A 104 -3.11 8.10 0.55
N LEU A 105 -1.87 7.81 0.98
CA LEU A 105 -1.60 7.26 2.31
C LEU A 105 -2.13 8.16 3.43
N LEU A 106 -2.00 9.49 3.30
CA LEU A 106 -2.50 10.45 4.28
C LEU A 106 -4.03 10.48 4.37
N LYS A 107 -4.75 10.19 3.26
CA LYS A 107 -6.22 10.18 3.23
C LYS A 107 -6.80 8.96 3.94
N VAL A 108 -6.08 7.83 3.92
CA VAL A 108 -6.55 6.55 4.47
C VAL A 108 -6.44 6.50 5.99
N ASN A 109 -5.48 7.23 6.59
CA ASN A 109 -5.28 7.37 8.05
C ASN A 109 -5.40 6.05 8.85
N THR A 110 -4.80 4.97 8.34
CA THR A 110 -4.72 3.70 9.07
C THR A 110 -3.39 3.58 9.80
N LEU A 111 -3.33 2.72 10.82
CA LEU A 111 -2.07 2.37 11.50
C LEU A 111 -1.00 1.89 10.50
N SER A 112 -1.40 1.11 9.50
CA SER A 112 -0.50 0.64 8.45
C SER A 112 0.07 1.79 7.61
N SER A 113 -0.76 2.78 7.26
CA SER A 113 -0.31 3.99 6.57
C SER A 113 0.65 4.81 7.43
N ILE A 114 0.38 4.96 8.73
CA ILE A 114 1.26 5.67 9.67
C ILE A 114 2.62 4.97 9.76
N MET A 115 2.64 3.65 10.00
CA MET A 115 3.88 2.87 10.07
C MET A 115 4.68 2.96 8.76
N THR A 116 3.99 2.93 7.62
CA THR A 116 4.61 3.10 6.29
C THR A 116 5.28 4.48 6.18
N ILE A 117 4.57 5.55 6.55
CA ILE A 117 5.11 6.92 6.53
C ILE A 117 6.32 7.04 7.46
N GLU A 118 6.25 6.52 8.68
CA GLU A 118 7.36 6.56 9.64
C GLU A 118 8.60 5.81 9.12
N LEU A 119 8.40 4.70 8.41
CA LEU A 119 9.49 3.96 7.80
C LEU A 119 10.16 4.78 6.68
N TYR A 120 9.36 5.42 5.82
CA TYR A 120 9.88 6.34 4.81
C TYR A 120 10.56 7.57 5.40
N GLN A 121 10.10 8.08 6.54
CA GLN A 121 10.80 9.15 7.26
C GLN A 121 12.20 8.72 7.70
N SER A 122 12.41 7.46 8.06
CA SER A 122 13.76 6.94 8.36
C SER A 122 14.67 6.93 7.13
N PHE A 123 14.14 6.58 5.96
CA PHE A 123 14.88 6.62 4.69
C PHE A 123 15.22 8.06 4.31
N LEU A 124 14.24 8.96 4.39
CA LEU A 124 14.42 10.39 4.10
C LEU A 124 15.41 11.05 5.05
N LEU A 125 15.48 10.61 6.31
CA LEU A 125 16.48 11.09 7.25
C LEU A 125 17.89 10.69 6.79
N VAL A 126 18.10 9.44 6.39
CA VAL A 126 19.40 9.01 5.86
C VAL A 126 19.77 9.77 4.59
N MET A 127 18.82 9.94 3.66
CA MET A 127 19.05 10.71 2.42
C MET A 127 19.39 12.18 2.68
N ARG A 128 18.84 12.78 3.75
CA ARG A 128 19.13 14.18 4.11
C ARG A 128 20.61 14.39 4.43
N TYR A 129 21.24 13.39 5.02
CA TYR A 129 22.67 13.39 5.35
C TYR A 129 23.48 12.68 4.26
N GLU A 130 23.08 12.80 2.99
CA GLU A 130 23.80 12.23 1.83
C GLU A 130 25.31 12.54 1.89
N GLY A 131 26.13 11.48 1.87
CA GLY A 131 27.60 11.60 1.92
C GLY A 131 28.14 12.06 3.28
N GLY A 132 27.25 12.33 4.24
CA GLY A 132 27.56 12.64 5.62
C GLY A 132 27.82 11.40 6.47
N LEU A 133 28.07 11.64 7.75
CA LEU A 133 28.42 10.62 8.72
C LEU A 133 27.26 10.32 9.67
N LEU A 134 27.16 9.07 10.11
CA LEU A 134 26.21 8.67 11.15
C LEU A 134 26.43 9.47 12.47
N SER A 135 27.65 9.94 12.72
CA SER A 135 28.00 10.79 13.86
C SER A 135 27.54 12.24 13.75
N GLU A 136 27.06 12.67 12.58
CA GLU A 136 26.52 14.02 12.39
C GLU A 136 25.04 14.10 12.79
N LEU A 137 24.37 12.96 12.96
CA LEU A 137 22.99 12.91 13.44
C LEU A 137 22.91 13.43 14.87
N SER A 138 21.87 14.22 15.15
CA SER A 138 21.52 14.53 16.53
C SER A 138 21.15 13.27 17.31
N ARG A 139 21.19 13.34 18.65
CA ARG A 139 20.77 12.23 19.53
C ARG A 139 19.37 11.73 19.22
N ASP A 140 18.44 12.65 18.92
CA ASP A 140 17.05 12.29 18.63
C ASP A 140 16.92 11.60 17.27
N GLU A 141 17.61 12.07 16.25
CA GLU A 141 17.64 11.45 14.92
C GLU A 141 18.29 10.06 14.96
N PHE A 142 19.38 9.91 15.70
CA PHE A 142 20.03 8.61 15.94
C PHE A 142 19.09 7.63 16.64
N ASN A 143 18.43 8.08 17.72
CA ASN A 143 17.47 7.26 18.47
C ASN A 143 16.24 6.92 17.62
N PHE A 144 15.82 7.83 16.74
CA PHE A 144 14.77 7.55 15.78
C PHE A 144 15.18 6.44 14.80
N LEU A 145 16.35 6.52 14.15
CA LEU A 145 16.85 5.44 13.29
C LEU A 145 16.97 4.12 14.05
N LYS A 146 17.51 4.15 15.27
CA LYS A 146 17.59 2.99 16.16
C LYS A 146 16.22 2.35 16.40
N SER A 147 15.18 3.16 16.62
CA SER A 147 13.83 2.66 16.85
C SER A 147 13.27 1.90 15.64
N LYS A 148 13.73 2.23 14.42
CA LYS A 148 13.27 1.66 13.15
C LYS A 148 14.03 0.41 12.71
N VAL A 149 15.13 0.06 13.37
CA VAL A 149 15.90 -1.16 13.06
C VAL A 149 15.01 -2.41 13.03
N LYS A 150 14.12 -2.58 14.02
CA LYS A 150 13.20 -3.73 14.07
C LYS A 150 12.18 -3.73 12.93
N ASP A 151 11.79 -2.56 12.45
CA ASP A 151 10.83 -2.44 11.36
C ASP A 151 11.51 -2.73 10.01
N TRP A 152 12.77 -2.32 9.83
CA TRP A 152 13.60 -2.72 8.69
C TRP A 152 13.79 -4.25 8.64
N GLU A 153 14.13 -4.87 9.78
CA GLU A 153 14.26 -6.33 9.89
C GLU A 153 12.96 -7.05 9.50
N LYS A 154 11.83 -6.61 10.05
CA LYS A 154 10.52 -7.18 9.71
C LYS A 154 10.19 -7.03 8.23
N ALA A 155 10.51 -5.89 7.62
CA ALA A 155 10.28 -5.68 6.19
C ALA A 155 11.05 -6.70 5.35
N ILE A 156 12.33 -6.90 5.67
CA ILE A 156 13.21 -7.87 5.02
C ILE A 156 12.69 -9.30 5.24
N GLU A 157 12.41 -9.69 6.48
CA GLU A 157 11.89 -11.02 6.83
C GLU A 157 10.56 -11.35 6.13
N ASN A 158 9.67 -10.37 6.07
CA ASN A 158 8.38 -10.53 5.41
C ASN A 158 8.56 -10.70 3.90
N SER A 159 9.52 -10.03 3.25
CA SER A 159 9.80 -10.24 1.83
C SER A 159 10.21 -11.67 1.49
N TYR A 160 10.95 -12.34 2.38
CA TYR A 160 11.34 -13.74 2.19
C TYR A 160 10.16 -14.71 2.35
N LYS A 161 9.16 -14.33 3.15
CA LYS A 161 7.92 -15.10 3.33
C LYS A 161 6.89 -14.85 2.22
N THR A 162 6.80 -13.61 1.74
CA THR A 162 5.88 -13.17 0.68
C THR A 162 6.45 -13.36 -0.72
N SER A 163 7.63 -13.99 -0.86
CA SER A 163 8.12 -14.46 -2.16
C SER A 163 7.26 -15.62 -2.67
N TYR A 164 6.07 -15.26 -3.10
CA TYR A 164 5.11 -16.07 -3.84
C TYR A 164 5.79 -16.75 -5.04
N LEU A 165 6.83 -16.12 -5.60
CA LEU A 165 7.68 -16.69 -6.64
C LEU A 165 8.64 -17.77 -6.11
N VAL A 166 9.31 -17.57 -4.97
CA VAL A 166 10.16 -18.61 -4.36
C VAL A 166 9.34 -19.82 -3.90
N GLN A 167 8.12 -19.62 -3.41
CA GLN A 167 7.19 -20.72 -3.13
C GLN A 167 6.74 -21.43 -4.40
N ARG A 168 6.37 -20.71 -5.48
CA ARG A 168 6.06 -21.33 -6.78
C ARG A 168 7.24 -22.10 -7.38
N PHE A 169 8.47 -21.59 -7.28
CA PHE A 169 9.65 -22.28 -7.78
C PHE A 169 9.94 -23.56 -7.01
N LYS A 170 9.81 -23.54 -5.68
CA LYS A 170 9.92 -24.75 -4.85
C LYS A 170 8.85 -25.79 -5.18
N GLU A 171 7.61 -25.35 -5.41
CA GLU A 171 6.52 -26.26 -5.83
C GLU A 171 6.74 -26.89 -7.21
N VAL A 172 7.36 -26.16 -8.15
CA VAL A 172 7.68 -26.68 -9.49
C VAL A 172 8.87 -27.65 -9.44
N GLU A 173 9.93 -27.35 -8.68
CA GLU A 173 11.06 -28.26 -8.50
C GLU A 173 10.67 -29.58 -7.82
N GLU A 174 9.81 -29.54 -6.80
CA GLU A 174 9.33 -30.75 -6.12
C GLU A 174 8.43 -31.62 -7.01
N ARG A 175 7.68 -31.02 -7.95
CA ARG A 175 6.90 -31.78 -8.93
C ARG A 175 7.78 -32.50 -9.95
N ASN A 176 8.85 -31.85 -10.42
CA ASN A 176 9.75 -32.44 -11.40
C ASN A 176 10.60 -33.59 -10.81
N LYS A 177 11.02 -33.48 -9.55
CA LYS A 177 11.72 -34.57 -8.84
C LYS A 177 10.86 -35.82 -8.58
N LYS A 178 9.54 -35.70 -8.63
CA LYS A 178 8.60 -36.82 -8.46
C LYS A 178 8.22 -37.50 -9.79
N GLN A 179 8.65 -36.96 -10.93
CA GLN A 179 8.33 -37.48 -12.27
C GLN A 179 9.50 -38.16 -12.99
N THR A 180 10.72 -38.08 -12.42
CA THR A 180 11.89 -38.91 -12.75
C THR A 180 12.11 -39.96 -11.68
#